data_AF-A0A0C9WG01-F1
#
_entry.id   AF-A0A0C9WG01-F1
#
_cell.length_a   1.000
_cell.length_b   1.000
_cell.length_c   1.000
_cell.angle_alpha   90.00
_cell.angle_beta   90.00
_cell.angle_gamma   90.00
#
_symmetry.space_group_name_H-M   'P 1'
#
loop_
_entity.id
_entity.type
_entity.pdbx_description
1 polymer ?
#
loop_
_entity_poly.entity_id
_entity_poly.type
_entity_poly.pdbx_seq_one_letter_code
_entity_poly.pdbx_strand_id
1 'polypeptide(L)'
;MAWAPIGSRARRRDFFVRGKRYSILPAISLDGVLHLDVRNESWTGETFYQFIEGLLNNINPFPQRNSVIIMDNASIHHSPELRELIEDRCAFSSIKAWIHSNQAYVQAELSDDPTADPYGMIWEAVFTAVTPKKAKGWYQDCGYLAA
;
A
#
# COMPACT_ATOMS: atom_id res chain seq x y z
N MET A 1 20.17 -29.90 18.63
CA MET A 1 20.62 -29.00 19.73
C MET A 1 22.14 -29.04 19.81
N ALA A 2 22.80 -27.93 20.11
CA ALA A 2 24.24 -27.91 20.36
C ALA A 2 24.48 -27.46 21.81
N TRP A 3 25.36 -28.16 22.51
CA TRP A 3 25.72 -27.86 23.90
C TRP A 3 27.20 -27.50 23.96
N ALA A 4 27.56 -26.55 24.82
CA ALA A 4 28.95 -26.24 25.14
C ALA A 4 29.10 -25.90 26.63
N PRO A 5 30.28 -26.17 27.22
CA PRO A 5 30.58 -25.79 28.60
C PRO A 5 30.47 -24.28 28.86
N ILE A 6 30.25 -23.91 30.12
CA ILE A 6 30.21 -22.52 30.59
C ILE A 6 31.51 -21.80 30.18
N GLY A 7 31.37 -20.62 29.57
CA GLY A 7 32.49 -19.81 29.04
C GLY A 7 32.84 -20.10 27.58
N SER A 8 32.21 -21.10 26.94
CA SER A 8 32.47 -21.47 25.55
C SER A 8 31.25 -21.27 24.65
N ARG A 9 31.48 -20.78 23.43
CA ARG A 9 30.40 -20.56 22.46
C ARG A 9 29.96 -21.90 21.84
N ALA A 10 28.73 -22.32 22.11
CA ALA A 10 28.11 -23.43 21.39
C ALA A 10 27.95 -23.08 19.91
N ARG A 11 28.56 -23.86 19.02
CA ARG A 11 28.42 -23.70 17.57
C ARG A 11 27.53 -24.82 17.03
N ARG A 12 26.41 -24.43 16.42
CA ARG A 12 25.58 -25.33 15.61
C ARG A 12 25.70 -24.91 14.15
N ARG A 13 26.07 -25.84 13.28
CA ARG A 13 25.87 -25.70 11.84
C ARG A 13 24.60 -26.47 11.51
N ASP A 14 23.57 -25.77 11.08
CA ASP A 14 22.37 -26.38 10.52
C ASP A 14 22.50 -26.28 8.99
N PHE A 15 22.12 -27.34 8.28
CA PHE A 15 22.02 -27.23 6.82
C PHE A 15 20.76 -26.42 6.53
N PHE A 16 20.92 -25.18 6.06
CA PHE A 16 19.79 -24.38 5.61
C PHE A 16 19.34 -24.92 4.23
N VAL A 17 18.65 -26.06 4.23
CA VAL A 17 18.06 -26.65 3.03
C VAL A 17 16.92 -25.72 2.61
N ARG A 18 17.19 -24.79 1.69
CA ARG A 18 16.14 -24.00 1.05
C ARG A 18 15.41 -24.90 0.08
N GLY A 19 14.24 -25.39 0.50
CA GLY A 19 13.24 -25.87 -0.45
C GLY A 19 12.83 -24.75 -1.43
N LYS A 20 12.18 -25.12 -2.53
CA LYS A 20 11.64 -24.14 -3.47
C LYS A 20 10.62 -23.26 -2.75
N ARG A 21 10.82 -21.94 -2.79
CA ARG A 21 9.92 -20.95 -2.19
C ARG A 21 9.05 -20.34 -3.27
N TYR A 22 7.81 -20.03 -2.91
CA TYR A 22 6.87 -19.34 -3.77
C TYR A 22 6.40 -18.07 -3.06
N SER A 23 6.35 -16.98 -3.80
CA SER A 23 5.76 -15.71 -3.43
C SER A 23 4.37 -15.64 -4.06
N ILE A 24 3.38 -15.24 -3.27
CA ILE A 24 1.98 -15.13 -3.69
C ILE A 24 1.55 -13.69 -3.45
N LEU A 25 0.91 -13.06 -4.43
CA LEU A 25 0.34 -11.72 -4.29
C LEU A 25 -1.12 -11.71 -4.76
N PRO A 26 -2.09 -11.69 -3.84
CA PRO A 26 -3.50 -11.54 -4.15
C PRO A 26 -3.94 -10.07 -4.04
N ALA A 27 -4.77 -9.61 -4.98
CA ALA A 27 -5.63 -8.45 -4.82
C ALA A 27 -7.03 -8.93 -4.41
N ILE A 28 -7.52 -8.46 -3.27
CA ILE A 28 -8.76 -8.95 -2.65
C ILE A 28 -9.75 -7.79 -2.50
N SER A 29 -11.01 -8.09 -2.76
CA SER A 29 -12.16 -7.23 -2.52
C SER A 29 -13.12 -7.88 -1.51
N LEU A 30 -14.20 -7.16 -1.16
CA LEU A 30 -15.29 -7.73 -0.35
C LEU A 30 -15.98 -8.94 -1.02
N ASP A 31 -15.81 -9.10 -2.33
CA ASP A 31 -16.42 -10.18 -3.12
C ASP A 31 -15.46 -11.33 -3.42
N GLY A 32 -14.24 -11.27 -2.87
CA GLY A 32 -13.20 -12.26 -3.09
C GLY A 32 -12.02 -11.71 -3.90
N VAL A 33 -11.23 -12.64 -4.44
CA VAL A 33 -9.96 -12.35 -5.13
C VAL A 33 -10.23 -11.78 -6.53
N LEU A 34 -9.71 -10.58 -6.81
CA LEU A 34 -9.81 -9.90 -8.11
C LEU A 34 -8.66 -10.27 -9.04
N HIS A 35 -7.46 -10.47 -8.48
CA HIS A 35 -6.26 -10.83 -9.24
C HIS A 35 -5.30 -11.60 -8.35
N LEU A 36 -4.55 -12.54 -8.91
CA LEU A 36 -3.61 -13.39 -8.16
C LEU A 36 -2.42 -13.75 -9.03
N ASP A 37 -1.23 -13.46 -8.51
CA ASP A 37 0.02 -13.94 -9.09
C ASP A 37 0.77 -14.83 -8.11
N VAL A 38 1.34 -15.92 -8.64
CA VAL A 38 2.20 -16.86 -7.91
C VAL A 38 3.49 -17.06 -8.68
N ARG A 39 4.62 -16.91 -7.99
CA ARG A 39 5.96 -17.01 -8.60
C ARG A 39 6.96 -17.61 -7.64
N ASN A 40 8.02 -18.23 -8.15
CA ASN A 40 9.09 -18.85 -7.36
C ASN A 40 10.27 -17.91 -7.08
N GLU A 41 10.05 -16.60 -7.26
CA GLU A 41 11.03 -15.53 -7.15
C GLU A 41 10.51 -14.42 -6.22
N SER A 42 11.39 -13.49 -5.85
CA SER A 42 11.01 -12.31 -5.07
C SER A 42 10.34 -11.27 -5.95
N TRP A 43 9.49 -10.43 -5.35
CA TRP A 43 8.89 -9.29 -6.05
C TRP A 43 9.92 -8.19 -6.30
N THR A 44 9.91 -7.65 -7.52
CA THR A 44 10.67 -6.48 -7.96
C THR A 44 9.69 -5.39 -8.42
N GLY A 45 10.15 -4.15 -8.58
CA GLY A 45 9.28 -3.07 -9.09
C GLY A 45 8.67 -3.39 -10.46
N GLU A 46 9.46 -3.96 -11.39
CA GLU A 46 8.98 -4.38 -12.72
C GLU A 46 7.91 -5.47 -12.63
N THR A 47 8.19 -6.51 -11.86
CA THR A 47 7.28 -7.65 -11.75
C THR A 47 6.03 -7.32 -10.95
N PHE A 48 6.07 -6.28 -10.11
CA PHE A 48 4.92 -5.68 -9.43
C PHE A 48 4.12 -4.76 -10.37
N TYR A 49 4.77 -3.99 -11.22
CA TYR A 49 4.13 -3.19 -12.26
C TYR A 49 3.24 -4.07 -13.16
N GLN A 50 3.76 -5.21 -13.62
CA GLN A 50 3.01 -6.20 -14.42
C GLN A 50 1.77 -6.73 -13.66
N PHE A 51 1.91 -6.97 -12.36
CA PHE A 51 0.77 -7.37 -11.52
C PHE A 51 -0.29 -6.27 -11.45
N ILE A 52 0.12 -5.00 -11.33
CA ILE A 52 -0.82 -3.88 -11.29
C ILE A 52 -1.49 -3.70 -12.66
N GLU A 53 -0.76 -3.80 -13.76
CA GLU A 53 -1.34 -3.79 -15.11
C GLU A 53 -2.39 -4.89 -15.29
N GLY A 54 -2.11 -6.12 -14.82
CA GLY A 54 -3.06 -7.23 -14.78
C GLY A 54 -4.27 -6.95 -13.89
N LEU A 55 -4.04 -6.43 -12.68
CA LEU A 55 -5.09 -6.04 -11.75
C LEU A 55 -6.00 -4.96 -12.33
N LEU A 56 -5.44 -3.98 -13.05
CA LEU A 56 -6.20 -2.85 -13.59
C LEU A 56 -7.29 -3.28 -14.59
N ASN A 57 -7.15 -4.45 -15.22
CA ASN A 57 -8.19 -5.04 -16.08
C ASN A 57 -9.40 -5.57 -15.30
N ASN A 58 -9.24 -5.80 -13.99
CA ASN A 58 -10.23 -6.40 -13.10
C ASN A 58 -10.77 -5.39 -12.06
N ILE A 59 -10.27 -4.16 -12.08
CA ILE A 59 -10.85 -3.05 -11.32
C ILE A 59 -11.66 -2.17 -12.25
N ASN A 60 -12.66 -1.49 -11.69
CA ASN A 60 -13.45 -0.55 -12.46
C ASN A 60 -12.89 0.87 -12.31
N PRO A 61 -13.15 1.77 -13.27
CA PRO A 61 -12.86 3.19 -13.10
C PRO A 61 -13.55 3.70 -11.83
N PHE A 62 -12.81 4.49 -11.05
CA PHE A 62 -13.42 5.24 -9.97
C PHE A 62 -14.56 6.08 -10.57
N PRO A 63 -15.81 5.97 -10.09
CA PRO A 63 -16.24 5.53 -8.74
C PRO A 63 -16.87 4.14 -8.54
N GLN A 64 -16.80 3.27 -9.55
CA GLN A 64 -17.55 2.02 -9.56
C GLN A 64 -17.08 1.02 -8.49
N ARG A 65 -17.80 -0.10 -8.31
CA ARG A 65 -17.38 -1.16 -7.37
C ARG A 65 -15.95 -1.62 -7.71
N ASN A 66 -15.13 -1.90 -6.69
CA ASN A 66 -13.73 -2.32 -6.87
C ASN A 66 -12.91 -1.30 -7.69
N SER A 67 -12.87 -0.05 -7.27
CA SER A 67 -12.17 1.03 -7.99
C SER A 67 -11.11 1.77 -7.16
N VAL A 68 -10.78 1.25 -5.98
CA VAL A 68 -9.77 1.84 -5.08
C VAL A 68 -8.80 0.74 -4.70
N ILE A 69 -7.50 0.98 -4.94
CA ILE A 69 -6.42 0.08 -4.53
C ILE A 69 -5.83 0.59 -3.21
N ILE A 70 -5.70 -0.31 -2.25
CA ILE A 70 -5.02 -0.08 -0.97
C ILE A 70 -3.88 -1.08 -0.87
N MET A 71 -2.68 -0.59 -0.56
CA MET A 71 -1.46 -1.38 -0.42
C MET A 71 -0.56 -0.79 0.66
N ASP A 72 0.40 -1.57 1.16
CA ASP A 72 1.41 -1.09 2.10
C ASP A 72 2.43 -0.15 1.40
N ASN A 73 3.20 0.60 2.17
CA ASN A 73 4.17 1.56 1.64
C ASN A 73 5.53 0.91 1.35
N ALA A 74 5.54 -0.18 0.59
CA ALA A 74 6.79 -0.86 0.22
C ALA A 74 7.58 -0.05 -0.82
N SER A 75 8.91 -0.08 -0.75
CA SER A 75 9.78 0.65 -1.68
C SER A 75 9.63 0.22 -3.14
N ILE A 76 9.20 -1.03 -3.38
CA ILE A 76 8.91 -1.54 -4.73
C ILE A 76 7.69 -0.86 -5.38
N HIS A 77 6.88 -0.11 -4.61
CA HIS A 77 5.74 0.67 -5.11
C HIS A 77 6.11 2.09 -5.56
N HIS A 78 7.38 2.51 -5.42
CA HIS A 78 7.79 3.91 -5.61
C HIS A 78 8.26 4.25 -7.03
N SER A 79 7.96 3.43 -8.04
CA SER A 79 8.36 3.76 -9.42
C SER A 79 7.44 4.86 -10.01
N PRO A 80 8.02 5.85 -10.72
CA PRO A 80 7.23 6.89 -11.39
C PRO A 80 6.17 6.33 -12.34
N GLU A 81 6.51 5.28 -13.08
CA GLU A 81 5.65 4.65 -14.08
C GLU A 81 4.42 4.00 -13.41
N LEU A 82 4.62 3.37 -12.26
CA LEU A 82 3.53 2.77 -11.48
C LEU A 82 2.61 3.84 -10.89
N ARG A 83 3.19 4.96 -10.45
CA ARG A 83 2.42 6.10 -9.94
C ARG A 83 1.49 6.65 -11.02
N GLU A 84 2.00 6.88 -12.23
CA GLU A 84 1.19 7.34 -13.36
C GLU A 84 0.09 6.34 -13.70
N LEU A 85 0.41 5.05 -13.71
CA LEU A 85 -0.53 3.97 -13.99
C LEU A 85 -1.71 3.91 -12.99
N ILE A 86 -1.45 4.15 -11.70
CA ILE A 86 -2.48 4.13 -10.65
C ILE A 86 -3.24 5.47 -10.57
N GLU A 87 -2.55 6.60 -10.68
CA GLU A 87 -3.15 7.94 -10.52
C GLU A 87 -4.14 8.27 -11.64
N ASP A 88 -3.98 7.71 -12.84
CA ASP A 88 -4.97 7.85 -13.93
C ASP A 88 -6.31 7.14 -13.63
N ARG A 89 -6.34 6.20 -12.68
CA ARG A 89 -7.49 5.30 -12.45
C ARG A 89 -8.11 5.36 -11.04
N CYS A 90 -7.45 5.97 -10.04
CA CYS A 90 -7.83 5.86 -8.61
C CYS A 90 -7.87 7.20 -7.83
N ALA A 91 -8.69 7.24 -6.76
CA ALA A 91 -8.95 8.43 -5.93
C ALA A 91 -7.83 8.85 -4.93
N PHE A 92 -6.64 8.22 -5.00
CA PHE A 92 -5.51 8.47 -4.08
C PHE A 92 -4.97 9.91 -4.14
N SER A 93 -5.36 10.68 -5.16
CA SER A 93 -4.89 12.03 -5.47
C SER A 93 -5.20 13.08 -4.40
N SER A 94 -6.32 12.96 -3.68
CA SER A 94 -6.79 14.03 -2.77
C SER A 94 -6.00 14.13 -1.45
N ILE A 95 -5.68 12.98 -0.83
CA ILE A 95 -4.86 12.94 0.40
C ILE A 95 -3.42 13.32 0.07
N LYS A 96 -2.92 12.84 -1.08
CA LYS A 96 -1.59 13.14 -1.59
C LYS A 96 -1.41 14.64 -1.85
N ALA A 97 -2.38 15.30 -2.47
CA ALA A 97 -2.37 16.74 -2.69
C ALA A 97 -2.30 17.52 -1.37
N TRP A 98 -3.04 17.10 -0.34
CA TRP A 98 -2.98 17.73 0.98
C TRP A 98 -1.61 17.59 1.62
N ILE A 99 -1.01 16.40 1.57
CA ILE A 99 0.35 16.16 2.10
C ILE A 99 1.36 17.07 1.41
N HIS A 100 1.30 17.19 0.08
CA HIS A 100 2.18 18.07 -0.67
C HIS A 100 1.97 19.56 -0.31
N SER A 101 0.73 20.00 -0.12
CA SER A 101 0.44 21.38 0.28
C SER A 101 0.80 21.69 1.74
N ASN A 102 0.97 20.68 2.59
CA ASN A 102 1.29 20.82 4.02
C ASN A 102 2.67 20.24 4.38
N GLN A 103 3.60 20.21 3.41
CA GLN A 103 4.88 19.51 3.55
C GLN A 103 5.68 19.89 4.82
N ALA A 104 5.73 21.16 5.20
CA ALA A 104 6.46 21.60 6.39
C ALA A 104 5.85 21.06 7.70
N TYR A 105 4.52 21.02 7.78
CA TYR A 105 3.79 20.46 8.92
C TYR A 105 3.98 18.93 8.98
N VAL A 106 3.81 18.25 7.84
CA VAL A 106 4.02 16.81 7.73
C VAL A 106 5.46 16.41 8.12
N GLN A 107 6.47 17.20 7.74
CA GLN A 107 7.86 16.93 8.10
C GLN A 107 8.12 17.10 9.61
N ALA A 108 7.47 18.06 10.27
CA ALA A 108 7.57 18.25 11.71
C ALA A 108 6.93 17.08 12.48
N GLU A 109 5.73 16.66 12.06
CA GLU A 109 4.96 15.60 12.74
C GLU A 109 5.48 14.18 12.44
N LEU A 110 6.26 13.99 11.38
CA LEU A 110 6.95 12.73 11.08
C LEU A 110 8.40 12.69 11.61
N SER A 111 8.83 13.71 12.35
CA SER A 111 10.17 13.74 12.95
C SER A 111 10.25 12.87 14.21
N ASP A 112 11.47 12.63 14.70
CA ASP A 112 11.69 11.94 15.99
C ASP A 112 11.46 12.85 17.22
N ASP A 113 10.83 14.02 17.04
CA ASP A 113 10.52 14.93 18.14
C ASP A 113 9.51 14.30 19.11
N PRO A 114 9.74 14.33 20.44
CA PRO A 114 8.82 13.75 21.43
C PRO A 114 7.41 14.37 21.44
N THR A 115 7.26 15.55 20.84
CA THR A 115 5.98 16.28 20.72
C THR A 115 5.27 16.02 19.40
N ALA A 116 5.91 15.32 18.45
CA ALA A 116 5.32 14.95 17.19
C ALA A 116 4.16 13.96 17.39
N ASP A 117 3.04 14.23 16.71
CA ASP A 117 1.87 13.36 16.67
C ASP A 117 1.56 12.95 15.22
N PRO A 118 2.30 11.96 14.67
CA PRO A 118 2.09 11.50 13.31
C PRO A 118 0.69 10.91 13.11
N TYR A 119 0.07 10.38 14.17
CA TYR A 119 -1.27 9.82 14.09
C TYR A 119 -2.33 10.93 14.02
N GLY A 120 -2.22 11.96 14.86
CA GLY A 120 -3.05 13.16 14.81
C GLY A 120 -2.93 13.88 13.47
N MET A 121 -1.71 14.04 12.95
CA MET A 121 -1.47 14.63 11.64
C MET A 121 -2.10 13.82 10.50
N ILE A 122 -1.97 12.49 10.49
CA ILE A 122 -2.62 11.65 9.48
C ILE A 122 -4.14 11.73 9.61
N TRP A 123 -4.67 11.77 10.84
CA TRP A 123 -6.09 11.96 11.08
C TRP A 123 -6.56 13.29 10.50
N GLU A 124 -5.86 14.38 10.79
CA GLU A 124 -6.15 15.71 10.24
C GLU A 124 -6.04 15.72 8.71
N ALA A 125 -5.00 15.09 8.14
CA ALA A 125 -4.82 14.98 6.70
C ALA A 125 -6.03 14.31 6.05
N VAL A 126 -6.47 13.17 6.59
CA VAL A 126 -7.62 12.43 6.06
C VAL A 126 -8.91 13.24 6.19
N PHE A 127 -9.23 13.74 7.37
CA PHE A 127 -10.52 14.41 7.62
C PHE A 127 -10.59 15.83 7.03
N THR A 128 -9.45 16.50 6.83
CA THR A 128 -9.37 17.82 6.18
C THR A 128 -9.30 17.68 4.66
N ALA A 129 -8.52 16.73 4.14
CA ALA A 129 -8.44 16.51 2.70
C ALA A 129 -9.75 15.94 2.13
N VAL A 130 -10.41 15.05 2.89
CA VAL A 130 -11.65 14.36 2.53
C VAL A 130 -12.83 15.00 3.27
N THR A 131 -13.18 16.22 2.86
CA THR A 131 -14.30 16.95 3.46
C THR A 131 -15.65 16.26 3.21
N PRO A 132 -16.69 16.46 4.03
CA PRO A 132 -18.03 15.92 3.77
C PRO A 132 -18.60 16.32 2.40
N LYS A 133 -18.24 17.49 1.86
CA LYS A 133 -18.63 17.91 0.51
C LYS A 133 -17.85 17.13 -0.56
N LYS A 134 -16.55 16.89 -0.37
CA LYS A 134 -15.77 16.04 -1.26
C LYS A 134 -16.20 14.59 -1.16
N ALA A 135 -16.45 14.08 0.04
CA ALA A 135 -17.00 12.75 0.28
C ALA A 135 -18.41 12.61 -0.27
N LYS A 136 -19.28 13.62 -0.13
CA LYS A 136 -20.63 13.61 -0.72
C LYS A 136 -20.58 13.75 -2.24
N GLY A 137 -19.77 14.65 -2.79
CA GLY A 137 -19.51 14.74 -4.22
C GLY A 137 -18.99 13.40 -4.74
N TRP A 138 -18.04 12.80 -4.03
CA TRP A 138 -17.56 11.45 -4.23
C TRP A 138 -18.72 10.45 -4.24
N TYR A 139 -19.51 10.31 -3.17
CA TYR A 139 -20.67 9.38 -3.10
C TYR A 139 -21.79 9.68 -4.13
N GLN A 140 -22.03 10.94 -4.51
CA GLN A 140 -23.02 11.34 -5.52
C GLN A 140 -22.53 11.02 -6.93
N ASP A 141 -21.29 11.38 -7.24
CA ASP A 141 -20.62 11.05 -8.50
C ASP A 141 -20.43 9.52 -8.63
N CYS A 142 -20.31 8.82 -7.49
CA CYS A 142 -20.31 7.36 -7.38
C CYS A 142 -21.66 6.67 -7.60
N GLY A 143 -22.78 7.40 -7.57
CA GLY A 143 -24.11 6.80 -7.60
C GLY A 143 -24.46 5.96 -6.35
N TYR A 144 -23.66 6.04 -5.27
CA TYR A 144 -23.98 5.42 -3.97
C TYR A 144 -25.08 6.19 -3.23
N LEU A 145 -25.36 7.41 -3.65
CA LEU A 145 -26.53 8.18 -3.20
C LEU A 145 -27.60 8.06 -4.28
N ALA A 146 -28.70 7.39 -3.93
CA ALA A 146 -29.90 7.38 -4.77
C ALA A 146 -30.36 8.83 -5.00
N ALA A 147 -30.74 9.13 -6.23
CA ALA A 147 -31.37 10.40 -6.60
C ALA A 147 -32.68 10.62 -5.83
#